data_AF-A0A9R0XSK2-F1
#
_entry.id   AF-A0A9R0XSK2-F1
#
_cell.length_a   1.000
_cell.length_b   1.000
_cell.length_c   1.000
_cell.angle_alpha   90.00
_cell.angle_beta   90.00
_cell.angle_gamma   90.00
#
_symmetry.space_group_name_H-M   'P 1'
#
loop_
_entity.id
_entity.type
_entity.pdbx_description
1 polymer ?
#
loop_
_entity_poly.entity_id
_entity_poly.type
_entity_poly.pdbx_seq_one_letter_code
_entity_poly.pdbx_strand_id
1 'polypeptide(L)'
;MFAGISACAVLLLICIFALLIECQKRKLVKEKQLFFQQNGGLLLYDQIRSKQVDTVRIFTREELENATNNFDSSRELGRGGHGTVYKGILKDGRVVAIKRSKVMNMDQKDEFAQEMVILSQINHRNVVKLLGCCLEVEVPMLVYECIPNGTLFELMHGKNRRFPVSLDTRLRIAQESAEALAYLHSSASPPIVHGDVKSPNILLGANCAAKVTDFGASRMLPTDEIQFMTMVQGTIGYLDPEYLQERQLTEKSDVYSLMALDLESGR
;
A
#
# COMPACT_ATOMS: atom_id res chain seq x y z
N MET A 1 27.84 -48.22 -35.02
CA MET A 1 26.72 -48.60 -34.12
C MET A 1 26.76 -47.82 -32.81
N PHE A 2 27.89 -47.80 -32.09
CA PHE A 2 28.05 -47.06 -30.82
C PHE A 2 27.76 -45.54 -30.89
N ALA A 3 28.18 -44.87 -31.97
CA ALA A 3 27.92 -43.43 -32.15
C ALA A 3 26.41 -43.09 -32.29
N GLY A 4 25.61 -43.98 -32.90
CA GLY A 4 24.17 -43.76 -33.08
C GLY A 4 23.38 -43.92 -31.77
N ILE A 5 23.79 -44.85 -30.90
CA ILE A 5 23.18 -45.07 -29.59
C ILE A 5 23.43 -43.87 -28.66
N SER A 6 24.65 -43.31 -28.70
CA SER A 6 25.01 -42.11 -27.95
C SER A 6 24.18 -40.89 -28.37
N ALA A 7 23.98 -40.67 -29.67
CA ALA A 7 23.16 -39.57 -30.18
C ALA A 7 21.69 -39.69 -29.74
N CYS A 8 21.11 -40.89 -29.77
CA CYS A 8 19.75 -41.14 -29.29
C CYS A 8 19.62 -40.87 -27.78
N ALA A 9 20.60 -41.29 -26.98
CA ALA A 9 20.58 -41.03 -25.53
C ALA A 9 20.64 -39.53 -25.22
N VAL A 10 21.48 -38.77 -25.94
CA VAL A 10 21.57 -37.31 -25.78
C VAL A 10 20.26 -36.62 -26.17
N LEU A 11 19.65 -37.00 -27.30
CA LEU A 11 18.35 -36.46 -27.72
C LEU A 11 17.24 -36.76 -26.70
N LEU A 12 17.24 -37.97 -26.15
CA LEU A 12 16.25 -38.38 -25.15
C LEU A 12 16.42 -37.59 -23.84
N LEU A 13 17.65 -37.31 -23.42
CA LEU A 13 17.95 -36.44 -22.28
C LEU A 13 17.49 -34.99 -22.53
N ILE A 14 17.72 -34.44 -23.73
CA ILE A 14 17.25 -33.09 -24.10
C ILE A 14 15.72 -33.04 -24.07
N CYS A 15 15.04 -34.05 -24.61
CA CYS A 15 13.59 -34.15 -24.58
C CYS A 15 13.03 -34.22 -23.16
N ILE A 16 13.61 -35.05 -22.28
CA ILE A 16 13.22 -35.13 -20.87
C ILE A 16 13.42 -33.77 -20.19
N PHE A 17 14.56 -33.12 -20.41
CA PHE A 17 14.86 -31.82 -19.81
C PHE A 17 13.88 -30.73 -20.28
N ALA A 18 13.57 -30.69 -21.57
CA ALA A 18 12.56 -29.78 -22.12
C ALA A 18 11.17 -30.04 -21.53
N LEU A 19 10.77 -31.31 -21.37
CA LEU A 19 9.50 -31.69 -20.74
C LEU A 19 9.46 -31.29 -19.26
N LEU A 20 10.57 -31.43 -18.52
CA LEU A 20 10.66 -30.99 -17.12
C LEU A 20 10.50 -29.47 -17.01
N ILE A 21 11.16 -28.69 -17.87
CA ILE A 21 11.01 -27.23 -17.92
C ILE A 21 9.56 -26.85 -18.21
N GLU A 22 8.93 -27.49 -19.19
CA GLU A 22 7.54 -27.22 -19.57
C GLU A 22 6.57 -27.57 -18.42
N CYS A 23 6.79 -28.69 -17.73
CA CYS A 23 6.03 -29.05 -16.53
C CYS A 23 6.19 -28.02 -15.40
N GLN A 24 7.42 -27.56 -15.14
CA GLN A 24 7.67 -26.54 -14.12
C GLN A 24 7.02 -25.20 -14.48
N LYS A 25 7.11 -24.77 -15.74
CA LYS A 25 6.42 -23.56 -16.24
C LYS A 25 4.91 -23.65 -16.04
N ARG A 26 4.30 -24.77 -16.41
CA ARG A 26 2.86 -25.00 -16.21
C ARG A 26 2.46 -24.97 -14.74
N LYS A 27 3.27 -25.56 -13.86
CA LYS A 27 3.04 -25.52 -12.42
C LYS A 27 3.05 -24.09 -11.89
N LEU A 28 4.06 -23.30 -12.28
CA LEU A 28 4.20 -21.90 -11.88
C LEU A 28 3.02 -21.04 -12.40
N VAL A 29 2.59 -21.23 -13.65
CA VAL A 29 1.43 -20.51 -14.20
C VAL A 29 0.15 -20.84 -13.43
N LYS A 30 -0.07 -22.11 -13.09
CA LYS A 30 -1.24 -22.51 -12.27
C LYS A 30 -1.20 -21.90 -10.88
N GLU A 31 -0.03 -21.85 -10.25
CA GLU A 31 0.15 -21.24 -8.93
C GLU A 31 -0.09 -19.73 -8.96
N LYS A 32 0.48 -19.01 -9.93
CA LYS A 32 0.23 -17.59 -10.17
C LYS A 32 -1.26 -17.29 -10.36
N GLN A 33 -1.94 -18.11 -11.17
CA GLN A 33 -3.38 -17.98 -11.40
C GLN A 33 -4.20 -18.25 -10.14
N LEU A 34 -3.79 -19.23 -9.34
CA LEU A 34 -4.43 -19.54 -8.06
C LEU A 34 -4.35 -18.35 -7.11
N PHE A 35 -3.15 -17.77 -6.92
CA PHE A 35 -2.99 -16.58 -6.08
C PHE A 35 -3.75 -15.39 -6.62
N PHE A 36 -3.73 -15.18 -7.94
CA PHE A 36 -4.52 -14.12 -8.57
C PHE A 36 -6.00 -14.23 -8.23
N GLN A 37 -6.58 -15.44 -8.28
CA GLN A 37 -7.97 -15.67 -7.90
C GLN A 37 -8.21 -15.49 -6.40
N GLN A 38 -7.33 -16.02 -5.55
CA GLN A 38 -7.44 -15.94 -4.09
C GLN A 38 -7.32 -14.50 -3.56
N ASN A 39 -6.50 -13.67 -4.21
CA ASN A 39 -6.26 -12.28 -3.81
C ASN A 39 -7.27 -11.30 -4.44
N GLY A 40 -8.43 -11.78 -4.91
CA GLY A 40 -9.50 -10.94 -5.43
C GLY A 40 -9.25 -10.39 -6.84
N GLY A 41 -8.32 -10.97 -7.61
CA GLY A 41 -7.97 -10.49 -8.94
C GLY A 41 -9.12 -10.49 -9.94
N LEU A 42 -10.09 -11.41 -9.80
CA LEU A 42 -11.31 -11.40 -10.62
C LEU A 42 -12.20 -10.19 -10.32
N LEU A 43 -12.42 -9.88 -9.03
CA LEU A 43 -13.20 -8.71 -8.60
C LEU A 43 -12.55 -7.41 -9.09
N LEU A 44 -11.23 -7.28 -8.91
CA LEU A 44 -10.47 -6.13 -9.40
C LEU A 44 -10.58 -6.00 -10.92
N TYR A 45 -10.45 -7.11 -11.65
CA TYR A 45 -10.55 -7.10 -13.11
C TYR A 45 -11.94 -6.65 -13.58
N ASP A 46 -12.99 -7.09 -12.90
CA ASP A 46 -14.36 -6.65 -13.18
C ASP A 46 -14.57 -5.16 -12.87
N GLN A 47 -13.99 -4.65 -11.78
CA GLN A 47 -14.01 -3.22 -11.41
C GLN A 47 -13.24 -2.33 -12.39
N ILE A 48 -12.07 -2.78 -12.87
CA ILE A 48 -11.31 -2.10 -13.92
C ILE A 48 -12.11 -2.08 -15.23
N ARG A 49 -12.70 -3.24 -15.60
CA ARG A 49 -13.50 -3.37 -16.82
C ARG A 49 -14.77 -2.52 -16.80
N SER A 50 -15.39 -2.36 -15.63
CA SER A 50 -16.57 -1.51 -15.44
C SER A 50 -16.22 -0.01 -15.31
N LYS A 51 -14.93 0.37 -15.43
CA LYS A 51 -14.42 1.74 -15.21
C LYS A 51 -14.72 2.30 -13.82
N GLN A 52 -14.94 1.42 -12.84
CA GLN A 52 -15.00 1.82 -11.44
C GLN A 52 -13.60 2.13 -10.90
N VAL A 53 -12.57 1.56 -11.52
CA VAL A 53 -11.15 1.73 -11.15
C VAL A 53 -10.34 2.04 -12.41
N ASP A 54 -10.10 3.33 -12.69
CA ASP A 54 -9.42 3.76 -13.91
C ASP A 54 -7.88 3.83 -13.80
N THR A 55 -7.31 3.67 -12.60
CA THR A 55 -5.92 4.09 -12.32
C THR A 55 -4.96 2.97 -11.87
N VAL A 56 -5.45 1.75 -11.63
CA VAL A 56 -4.68 0.68 -11.00
C VAL A 56 -4.13 -0.31 -12.04
N ARG A 57 -2.80 -0.39 -12.17
CA ARG A 57 -2.12 -1.38 -12.99
C ARG A 57 -1.92 -2.71 -12.25
N ILE A 58 -2.14 -3.83 -12.92
CA ILE A 58 -1.71 -5.15 -12.42
C ILE A 58 -0.25 -5.38 -12.82
N PHE A 59 0.63 -5.47 -11.84
CA PHE A 59 2.05 -5.79 -12.01
C PHE A 59 2.30 -7.29 -11.84
N THR A 60 3.32 -7.81 -12.52
CA THR A 60 3.81 -9.16 -12.26
C THR A 60 4.82 -9.16 -11.12
N ARG A 61 5.00 -10.32 -10.47
CA ARG A 61 6.02 -10.55 -9.45
C ARG A 61 7.41 -10.22 -10.00
N GLU A 62 7.70 -10.68 -11.21
CA GLU A 62 8.99 -10.49 -11.88
C GLU A 62 9.28 -9.00 -12.13
N GLU A 63 8.26 -8.21 -12.50
CA GLU A 63 8.42 -6.76 -12.67
C GLU A 63 8.83 -6.08 -11.36
N LEU A 64 8.19 -6.45 -10.24
CA LEU A 64 8.48 -5.86 -8.94
C LEU A 64 9.79 -6.35 -8.34
N GLU A 65 10.14 -7.62 -8.54
CA GLU A 65 11.45 -8.17 -8.16
C GLU A 65 12.58 -7.45 -8.90
N ASN A 66 12.46 -7.27 -10.21
CA ASN A 66 13.45 -6.51 -10.98
C ASN A 66 13.53 -5.06 -10.53
N ALA A 67 12.39 -4.41 -10.27
CA ALA A 67 12.36 -3.01 -9.84
C ALA A 67 13.04 -2.79 -8.47
N THR A 68 13.02 -3.81 -7.61
CA THR A 68 13.51 -3.75 -6.22
C THR A 68 14.82 -4.49 -6.00
N ASN A 69 15.50 -4.96 -7.06
CA ASN A 69 16.67 -5.83 -6.92
C ASN A 69 16.40 -7.06 -6.03
N ASN A 70 15.29 -7.76 -6.26
CA ASN A 70 14.80 -8.87 -5.45
C ASN A 70 14.47 -8.49 -3.99
N PHE A 71 13.81 -7.34 -3.79
CA PHE A 71 13.49 -6.80 -2.46
C PHE A 71 14.73 -6.65 -1.56
N ASP A 72 15.80 -6.10 -2.14
CA ASP A 72 17.05 -5.84 -1.43
C ASP A 72 16.82 -4.93 -0.21
N SER A 73 17.43 -5.27 0.93
CA SER A 73 17.26 -4.51 2.17
C SER A 73 17.79 -3.08 2.08
N SER A 74 18.75 -2.81 1.19
CA SER A 74 19.23 -1.45 0.90
C SER A 74 18.18 -0.54 0.24
N ARG A 75 17.08 -1.13 -0.26
CA ARG A 75 15.96 -0.41 -0.85
C ARG A 75 14.79 -0.25 0.12
N GLU A 76 14.90 -0.67 1.37
CA GLU A 76 13.85 -0.44 2.37
C GLU A 76 13.67 1.06 2.64
N LEU A 77 12.44 1.54 2.45
CA LEU A 77 12.01 2.90 2.80
C LEU A 77 11.45 2.94 4.22
N GLY A 78 10.86 1.85 4.68
CA GLY A 78 10.25 1.76 6.00
C GLY A 78 9.74 0.36 6.31
N ARG A 79 9.59 0.05 7.60
CA ARG A 79 9.13 -1.24 8.11
C ARG A 79 8.22 -1.02 9.33
N GLY A 80 7.04 -1.63 9.32
CA GLY A 80 6.05 -1.48 10.38
C GLY A 80 5.15 -2.71 10.56
N GLY A 81 4.00 -2.50 11.21
CA GLY A 81 2.97 -3.52 11.43
C GLY A 81 2.37 -4.04 10.12
N HIS A 82 2.17 -3.15 9.14
CA HIS A 82 1.60 -3.46 7.82
C HIS A 82 2.62 -4.01 6.81
N GLY A 83 3.86 -4.30 7.23
CA GLY A 83 4.89 -4.91 6.38
C GLY A 83 6.12 -4.04 6.14
N THR A 84 6.73 -4.21 4.98
CA THR A 84 7.93 -3.49 4.55
C THR A 84 7.65 -2.76 3.23
N VAL A 85 8.10 -1.52 3.12
CA VAL A 85 7.99 -0.70 1.91
C VAL A 85 9.37 -0.61 1.25
N TYR A 86 9.44 -0.94 -0.03
CA TYR A 86 10.69 -0.91 -0.81
C TYR A 86 10.65 0.15 -1.91
N LYS A 87 11.78 0.80 -2.15
CA LYS A 87 11.99 1.67 -3.31
C LYS A 87 12.22 0.85 -4.58
N GLY A 88 11.28 0.95 -5.52
CA GLY A 88 11.37 0.35 -6.84
C GLY A 88 11.75 1.36 -7.92
N ILE A 89 12.42 0.89 -8.97
CA ILE A 89 12.59 1.63 -10.23
C ILE A 89 12.01 0.76 -11.34
N LEU A 90 10.88 1.17 -11.91
CA LEU A 90 10.21 0.44 -12.99
C LEU A 90 11.03 0.51 -14.29
N LYS A 91 10.71 -0.37 -15.26
CA LYS A 91 11.39 -0.43 -16.57
C LYS A 91 11.35 0.89 -17.35
N ASP A 92 10.32 1.70 -17.13
CA ASP A 92 10.17 3.03 -17.72
C ASP A 92 10.89 4.16 -16.95
N GLY A 93 11.67 3.80 -15.92
CA GLY A 93 12.43 4.73 -15.09
C GLY A 93 11.63 5.37 -13.95
N ARG A 94 10.32 5.14 -13.86
CA ARG A 94 9.52 5.69 -12.75
C ARG A 94 9.93 5.07 -11.42
N VAL A 95 10.13 5.94 -10.43
CA VAL A 95 10.43 5.54 -9.05
C VAL A 95 9.12 5.31 -8.30
N VAL A 96 9.00 4.15 -7.65
CA VAL A 96 7.77 3.70 -6.96
C VAL A 96 8.08 3.23 -5.55
N ALA A 97 7.07 3.24 -4.68
CA ALA A 97 7.12 2.60 -3.37
C ALA A 97 6.28 1.31 -3.41
N ILE A 98 6.87 0.17 -3.03
CA ILE A 98 6.23 -1.15 -3.09
C ILE A 98 6.04 -1.67 -1.67
N LYS A 99 4.80 -1.68 -1.20
CA LYS A 99 4.41 -2.23 0.11
C LYS A 99 4.20 -3.73 -0.01
N ARG A 100 4.93 -4.49 0.79
CA ARG A 100 4.84 -5.94 0.90
C ARG A 100 4.56 -6.32 2.36
N SER A 101 3.42 -6.95 2.61
CA SER A 101 3.07 -7.48 3.92
C SER A 101 3.95 -8.68 4.28
N LYS A 102 4.24 -8.89 5.57
CA LYS A 102 5.15 -9.97 6.02
C LYS A 102 4.50 -11.35 6.01
N VAL A 103 3.25 -11.40 6.47
CA VAL A 103 2.36 -12.56 6.51
C VAL A 103 0.96 -12.02 6.23
N MET A 104 0.02 -12.87 5.83
CA MET A 104 -1.39 -12.52 5.77
C MET A 104 -2.20 -13.40 6.71
N ASN A 105 -2.61 -12.87 7.84
CA ASN A 105 -3.80 -13.37 8.52
C ASN A 105 -5.07 -12.83 7.80
N MET A 106 -6.26 -13.20 8.28
CA MET A 106 -7.52 -12.73 7.68
C MET A 106 -7.64 -11.20 7.76
N ASP A 107 -7.34 -10.60 8.91
CA ASP A 107 -7.41 -9.15 9.09
C ASP A 107 -6.52 -8.38 8.10
N GLN A 108 -5.30 -8.86 7.83
CA GLN A 108 -4.38 -8.25 6.87
C GLN A 108 -4.82 -8.41 5.41
N LYS A 109 -5.62 -9.45 5.10
CA LYS A 109 -6.27 -9.58 3.78
C LYS A 109 -7.34 -8.52 3.61
N ASP A 110 -8.13 -8.30 4.65
CA ASP A 110 -9.18 -7.29 4.65
C ASP A 110 -8.58 -5.88 4.57
N GLU A 111 -7.54 -5.57 5.34
CA GLU A 111 -6.80 -4.29 5.25
C GLU A 111 -6.24 -4.04 3.85
N PHE A 112 -5.64 -5.06 3.23
CA PHE A 112 -5.11 -4.96 1.87
C PHE A 112 -6.21 -4.68 0.84
N ALA A 113 -7.30 -5.45 0.90
CA ALA A 113 -8.43 -5.29 -0.02
C ALA A 113 -9.09 -3.91 0.16
N GLN A 114 -9.28 -3.49 1.41
CA GLN A 114 -9.85 -2.20 1.76
C GLN A 114 -8.99 -1.05 1.27
N GLU A 115 -7.68 -1.09 1.53
CA GLU A 115 -6.72 -0.08 1.08
C GLU A 115 -6.71 0.04 -0.45
N MET A 116 -6.72 -1.10 -1.16
CA MET A 116 -6.79 -1.11 -2.62
C MET A 116 -8.07 -0.45 -3.14
N VAL A 117 -9.24 -0.87 -2.64
CA VAL A 117 -10.53 -0.35 -3.09
C VAL A 117 -10.64 1.15 -2.81
N ILE A 118 -10.26 1.59 -1.61
CA ILE A 118 -10.27 3.01 -1.21
C ILE A 118 -9.36 3.83 -2.13
N LEU A 119 -8.09 3.46 -2.26
CA LEU A 119 -7.12 4.26 -3.00
C LEU A 119 -7.34 4.22 -4.51
N SER A 120 -8.02 3.19 -5.02
CA SER A 120 -8.38 3.12 -6.43
C SER A 120 -9.42 4.17 -6.86
N GLN A 121 -10.19 4.69 -5.90
CA GLN A 121 -11.27 5.67 -6.11
C GLN A 121 -10.86 7.10 -5.73
N ILE A 122 -9.73 7.26 -5.03
CA ILE A 122 -9.25 8.57 -4.58
C ILE A 122 -8.27 9.17 -5.59
N ASN A 123 -8.49 10.43 -5.92
CA ASN A 123 -7.54 11.22 -6.69
C ASN A 123 -7.42 12.63 -6.09
N HIS A 124 -6.63 12.75 -5.03
CA HIS A 124 -6.39 14.00 -4.32
C HIS A 124 -4.89 14.30 -4.20
N ARG A 125 -4.51 15.58 -4.33
CA ARG A 125 -3.08 15.99 -4.34
C ARG A 125 -2.36 15.70 -3.02
N ASN A 126 -3.08 15.73 -1.90
CA ASN A 126 -2.59 15.47 -0.54
C ASN A 126 -2.90 14.05 -0.04
N VAL A 127 -3.24 13.13 -0.95
CA VAL A 127 -3.32 11.69 -0.67
C VAL A 127 -2.26 10.99 -1.53
N VAL A 128 -1.65 9.93 -1.01
CA VAL A 128 -0.71 9.11 -1.78
C VAL A 128 -1.45 8.40 -2.92
N LYS A 129 -0.89 8.44 -4.12
CA LYS A 129 -1.48 7.78 -5.29
C LYS A 129 -1.10 6.30 -5.35
N LEU A 130 -2.10 5.44 -5.38
CA LEU A 130 -1.95 4.04 -5.77
C LEU A 130 -1.75 3.96 -7.29
N LEU A 131 -0.67 3.29 -7.71
CA LEU A 131 -0.33 3.08 -9.12
C LEU A 131 -0.72 1.67 -9.59
N GLY A 132 -0.81 0.72 -8.68
CA GLY A 132 -1.11 -0.66 -9.02
C GLY A 132 -0.94 -1.65 -7.89
N CYS A 133 -1.09 -2.92 -8.22
CA CYS A 133 -0.90 -4.03 -7.31
C CYS A 133 -0.34 -5.26 -8.01
N CYS A 134 0.24 -6.20 -7.26
CA CYS A 134 0.61 -7.52 -7.74
C CYS A 134 -0.14 -8.59 -6.93
N LEU A 135 -0.96 -9.40 -7.63
CA LEU A 135 -1.85 -10.38 -7.02
C LEU A 135 -1.42 -11.84 -7.29
N GLU A 136 -0.44 -12.08 -8.16
CA GLU A 136 0.06 -13.42 -8.53
C GLU A 136 1.05 -14.02 -7.52
N VAL A 137 0.94 -13.62 -6.25
CA VAL A 137 1.84 -13.97 -5.15
C VAL A 137 1.04 -14.35 -3.92
N GLU A 138 1.61 -15.15 -3.03
CA GLU A 138 0.93 -15.57 -1.78
C GLU A 138 0.48 -14.38 -0.93
N VAL A 139 1.34 -13.35 -0.84
CA VAL A 139 1.04 -12.09 -0.15
C VAL A 139 1.06 -10.96 -1.18
N PRO A 140 -0.09 -10.38 -1.53
CA PRO A 140 -0.18 -9.38 -2.57
C PRO A 140 0.51 -8.08 -2.16
N MET A 141 0.91 -7.32 -3.16
CA MET A 141 1.73 -6.12 -3.00
C MET A 141 1.01 -4.91 -3.59
N LEU A 142 1.15 -3.76 -2.93
CA LEU A 142 0.64 -2.48 -3.42
C LEU A 142 1.80 -1.62 -3.92
N VAL A 143 1.58 -0.92 -5.03
CA VAL A 143 2.57 -0.07 -5.70
C VAL A 143 2.05 1.36 -5.70
N TYR A 144 2.79 2.27 -5.08
CA TYR A 144 2.45 3.67 -4.90
C TYR A 144 3.44 4.57 -5.62
N GLU A 145 3.06 5.84 -5.79
CA GLU A 145 4.04 6.88 -6.06
C GLU A 145 5.10 6.93 -4.94
N CYS A 146 6.36 7.16 -5.31
CA CYS A 146 7.42 7.32 -4.32
C CYS A 146 7.48 8.77 -3.82
N ILE A 147 7.39 8.96 -2.51
CA ILE A 147 7.48 10.28 -1.87
C ILE A 147 8.89 10.48 -1.28
N PRO A 148 9.62 11.56 -1.64
CA PRO A 148 11.07 11.63 -1.46
C PRO A 148 11.57 12.01 -0.06
N ASN A 149 10.80 12.79 0.73
CA ASN A 149 11.30 13.39 1.97
C ASN A 149 10.86 12.64 3.25
N GLY A 150 10.48 11.36 3.10
CA GLY A 150 10.10 10.53 4.23
C GLY A 150 8.80 11.00 4.91
N THR A 151 8.70 10.72 6.21
CA THR A 151 7.52 11.00 7.03
C THR A 151 7.63 12.30 7.83
N LEU A 152 6.50 12.85 8.25
CA LEU A 152 6.46 13.95 9.22
C LEU A 152 7.11 13.53 10.55
N PHE A 153 6.94 12.28 10.97
CA PHE A 153 7.61 11.75 12.16
C PHE A 153 9.13 11.89 12.07
N GLU A 154 9.75 11.53 10.95
CA GLU A 154 11.19 11.66 10.72
C GLU A 154 11.63 13.13 10.65
N LEU A 155 10.80 14.02 10.09
CA LEU A 155 11.08 15.45 10.10
C LEU A 155 11.15 16.01 11.52
N MET A 156 10.27 15.55 12.42
CA MET A 156 10.18 16.05 13.81
C MET A 156 11.19 15.38 14.75
N HIS A 157 11.39 14.06 14.62
CA HIS A 157 12.15 13.24 15.56
C HIS A 157 13.49 12.74 15.01
N GLY A 158 13.79 12.99 13.73
CA GLY A 158 14.98 12.48 13.05
C GLY A 158 16.29 13.05 13.60
N LYS A 159 17.37 12.26 13.45
CA LYS A 159 18.72 12.57 13.97
C LYS A 159 19.38 13.79 13.29
N ASN A 160 18.90 14.21 12.12
CA ASN A 160 19.44 15.32 11.33
C ASN A 160 18.62 16.60 11.51
N ARG A 161 18.45 17.09 12.75
CA ARG A 161 17.86 18.41 13.05
C ARG A 161 18.81 19.54 12.65
N ARG A 162 19.18 19.66 11.36
CA ARG A 162 20.07 20.74 10.91
C ARG A 162 19.41 22.11 11.07
N PHE A 163 18.07 22.19 10.95
CA PHE A 163 17.29 23.40 11.24
C PHE A 163 15.88 23.04 11.75
N PRO A 164 15.31 23.80 12.71
CA PRO A 164 13.91 23.65 13.10
C PRO A 164 12.99 24.01 11.92
N VAL A 165 11.94 23.21 11.72
CA VAL A 165 10.93 23.44 10.68
C VAL A 165 10.26 24.79 10.92
N SER A 166 10.11 25.63 9.89
CA SER A 166 9.46 26.93 10.05
C SER A 166 7.99 26.77 10.46
N LEU A 167 7.44 27.75 11.17
CA LEU A 167 6.02 27.77 11.51
C LEU A 167 5.14 27.72 10.25
N ASP A 168 5.52 28.46 9.20
CA ASP A 168 4.85 28.44 7.90
C ASP A 168 4.75 27.03 7.30
N THR A 169 5.85 26.26 7.35
CA THR A 169 5.84 24.88 6.84
C THR A 169 4.98 23.96 7.69
N ARG A 170 4.97 24.13 9.01
CA ARG A 170 4.09 23.35 9.90
C ARG A 170 2.62 23.62 9.65
N LEU A 171 2.24 24.90 9.56
CA LEU A 171 0.87 25.30 9.25
C LEU A 171 0.42 24.78 7.89
N ARG A 172 1.29 24.82 6.88
CA ARG A 172 1.01 24.23 5.55
C ARG A 172 0.79 22.71 5.64
N ILE A 173 1.62 21.98 6.37
CA ILE A 173 1.46 20.52 6.54
C ILE A 173 0.13 20.20 7.24
N ALA A 174 -0.22 20.93 8.30
CA ALA A 174 -1.48 20.75 9.01
C ALA A 174 -2.67 21.04 8.09
N GLN A 175 -2.64 22.17 7.37
CA GLN A 175 -3.67 22.55 6.41
C GLN A 175 -3.84 21.49 5.31
N GLU A 176 -2.75 21.06 4.67
CA GLU A 176 -2.80 20.07 3.58
C GLU A 176 -3.26 18.68 4.06
N SER A 177 -2.94 18.32 5.30
CA SER A 177 -3.45 17.08 5.93
C SER A 177 -4.95 17.19 6.22
N ALA A 178 -5.41 18.35 6.73
CA ALA A 178 -6.82 18.63 6.96
C ALA A 178 -7.63 18.65 5.65
N GLU A 179 -7.09 19.23 4.58
CA GLU A 179 -7.70 19.24 3.24
C GLU A 179 -7.86 17.82 2.70
N ALA A 180 -6.86 16.94 2.90
CA ALA A 180 -6.97 15.53 2.54
C ALA A 180 -8.11 14.84 3.30
N LEU A 181 -8.18 15.00 4.62
CA LEU A 181 -9.23 14.38 5.43
C LEU A 181 -10.63 14.93 5.10
N ALA A 182 -10.76 16.24 4.89
CA ALA A 182 -12.01 16.85 4.47
C ALA A 182 -12.50 16.30 3.12
N TYR A 183 -11.59 16.07 2.17
CA TYR A 183 -11.91 15.40 0.92
C TYR A 183 -12.44 13.97 1.16
N LEU A 184 -11.77 13.18 2.01
CA LEU A 184 -12.20 11.81 2.33
C LEU A 184 -13.59 11.77 2.99
N HIS A 185 -13.85 12.68 3.92
CA HIS A 185 -15.11 12.70 4.67
C HIS A 185 -16.30 13.24 3.87
N SER A 186 -16.07 14.25 3.01
CA SER A 186 -17.17 15.01 2.39
C SER A 186 -17.29 14.83 0.88
N SER A 187 -16.19 14.53 0.19
CA SER A 187 -16.17 14.44 -1.29
C SER A 187 -16.09 13.00 -1.81
N ALA A 188 -15.55 12.07 -1.02
CA ALA A 188 -15.62 10.66 -1.36
C ALA A 188 -17.06 10.13 -1.17
N SER A 189 -17.46 9.20 -2.03
CA SER A 189 -18.80 8.58 -1.97
C SER A 189 -18.67 7.06 -2.14
N PRO A 190 -18.92 6.26 -1.09
CA PRO A 190 -19.30 6.70 0.27
C PRO A 190 -18.17 7.47 0.99
N PRO A 191 -18.48 8.25 2.04
CA PRO A 191 -17.48 8.85 2.92
C PRO A 191 -16.44 7.86 3.41
N ILE A 192 -15.19 8.31 3.52
CA ILE A 192 -14.06 7.47 3.93
C ILE A 192 -13.46 8.04 5.21
N VAL A 193 -13.43 7.24 6.28
CA VAL A 193 -12.68 7.57 7.50
C VAL A 193 -11.34 6.86 7.46
N HIS A 194 -10.26 7.59 7.73
CA HIS A 194 -8.90 7.06 7.66
C HIS A 194 -8.59 6.10 8.81
N GLY A 195 -8.92 6.47 10.06
CA GLY A 195 -8.84 5.62 11.25
C GLY A 195 -7.45 5.44 11.87
N ASP A 196 -6.40 6.06 11.32
CA ASP A 196 -5.02 5.94 11.82
C ASP A 196 -4.17 7.15 11.40
N VAL A 197 -4.71 8.36 11.59
CA VAL A 197 -3.97 9.60 11.30
C VAL A 197 -2.88 9.80 12.36
N LYS A 198 -1.63 9.90 11.91
CA LYS A 198 -0.45 10.06 12.77
C LYS A 198 0.75 10.56 11.98
N SER A 199 1.76 11.10 12.65
CA SER A 199 2.93 11.67 11.97
C SER A 199 3.72 10.68 11.09
N PRO A 200 3.79 9.35 11.38
CA PRO A 200 4.32 8.37 10.42
C PRO A 200 3.51 8.20 9.13
N ASN A 201 2.21 8.51 9.17
CA ASN A 201 1.28 8.35 8.04
C ASN A 201 1.08 9.63 7.22
N ILE A 202 1.88 10.66 7.49
CA ILE A 202 1.98 11.87 6.67
C ILE A 202 3.35 11.87 5.98
N LEU A 203 3.36 11.62 4.67
CA LEU A 203 4.56 11.68 3.83
C LEU A 203 4.82 13.09 3.33
N LEU A 204 6.09 13.41 3.09
CA LEU A 204 6.51 14.74 2.66
C LEU A 204 7.05 14.71 1.22
N GLY A 205 6.29 15.33 0.33
CA GLY A 205 6.65 15.58 -1.05
C GLY A 205 7.69 16.69 -1.22
N ALA A 206 7.93 17.06 -2.47
CA ALA A 206 8.72 18.25 -2.78
C ALA A 206 8.14 19.49 -2.06
N ASN A 207 9.01 20.38 -1.59
CA ASN A 207 8.64 21.57 -0.79
C ASN A 207 7.84 21.26 0.49
N CYS A 208 8.01 20.06 1.06
CA CYS A 208 7.26 19.58 2.24
C CYS A 208 5.74 19.53 2.04
N ALA A 209 5.27 19.31 0.80
CA ALA A 209 3.86 19.08 0.54
C ALA A 209 3.39 17.78 1.22
N ALA A 210 2.38 17.85 2.08
CA ALA A 210 1.88 16.73 2.85
C ALA A 210 1.04 15.77 2.00
N LYS A 211 1.23 14.47 2.20
CA LYS A 211 0.44 13.40 1.61
C LYS A 211 0.08 12.34 2.65
N VAL A 212 -1.21 12.13 2.86
CA VAL A 212 -1.75 11.08 3.74
C VAL A 212 -1.52 9.71 3.09
N THR A 213 -1.09 8.73 3.88
CA THR A 213 -0.80 7.34 3.46
C THR A 213 -1.29 6.34 4.50
N ASP A 214 -1.24 5.04 4.14
CA ASP A 214 -1.55 3.89 4.99
C ASP A 214 -3.04 3.74 5.32
N PHE A 215 -3.81 3.39 4.29
CA PHE A 215 -5.26 3.27 4.36
C PHE A 215 -5.75 1.88 4.79
N GLY A 216 -4.89 1.06 5.40
CA GLY A 216 -5.26 -0.29 5.86
C GLY A 216 -6.36 -0.29 6.93
N ALA A 217 -6.31 0.68 7.85
CA ALA A 217 -7.33 0.86 8.89
C ALA A 217 -8.57 1.65 8.42
N SER A 218 -8.57 2.15 7.18
CA SER A 218 -9.62 3.03 6.68
C SER A 218 -10.91 2.28 6.41
N ARG A 219 -12.05 2.98 6.52
CA ARG A 219 -13.39 2.42 6.29
C ARG A 219 -14.23 3.34 5.43
N MET A 220 -14.96 2.73 4.50
CA MET A 220 -16.03 3.37 3.76
C MET A 220 -17.30 3.31 4.61
N LEU A 221 -17.80 4.46 5.06
CA LEU A 221 -18.98 4.56 5.92
C LEU A 221 -20.15 5.11 5.10
N PRO A 222 -21.16 4.29 4.76
CA PRO A 222 -22.40 4.80 4.19
C PRO A 222 -23.05 5.80 5.15
N THR A 223 -23.57 6.91 4.63
CA THR A 223 -24.07 8.08 5.40
C THR A 223 -25.17 7.75 6.44
N ASP A 224 -25.81 6.58 6.33
CA ASP A 224 -26.95 6.18 7.17
C ASP A 224 -26.69 4.91 8.03
N GLU A 225 -25.45 4.39 8.06
CA GLU A 225 -25.13 3.16 8.80
C GLU A 225 -24.11 3.40 9.93
N ILE A 226 -24.48 3.04 11.15
CA ILE A 226 -23.55 2.97 12.28
C ILE A 226 -22.73 1.68 12.13
N GLN A 227 -21.45 1.82 11.77
CA GLN A 227 -20.54 0.69 11.66
C GLN A 227 -19.79 0.47 12.97
N PHE A 228 -20.14 -0.63 13.66
CA PHE A 228 -19.39 -1.08 14.83
C PHE A 228 -18.18 -1.91 14.40
N MET A 229 -17.03 -1.54 14.93
CA MET A 229 -15.78 -2.22 14.66
C MET A 229 -15.67 -3.46 15.55
N THR A 230 -15.42 -4.61 14.93
CA THR A 230 -15.14 -5.87 15.63
C THR A 230 -13.91 -5.74 16.54
N MET A 231 -12.92 -4.98 16.09
CA MET A 231 -11.71 -4.62 16.81
C MET A 231 -11.36 -3.15 16.58
N VAL A 232 -10.96 -2.47 17.64
CA VAL A 232 -10.45 -1.09 17.56
C VAL A 232 -9.07 -1.12 16.89
N GLN A 233 -8.91 -0.40 15.78
CA GLN A 233 -7.64 -0.24 15.08
C GLN A 233 -7.11 1.18 15.26
N GLY A 234 -5.79 1.38 15.13
CA GLY A 234 -5.15 2.69 15.24
C GLY A 234 -3.99 2.72 16.22
N THR A 235 -3.45 3.91 16.47
CA THR A 235 -2.22 4.10 17.23
C THR A 235 -2.47 4.78 18.57
N ILE A 236 -2.02 4.15 19.66
CA ILE A 236 -2.10 4.71 21.02
C ILE A 236 -1.43 6.10 21.04
N GLY A 237 -2.14 7.09 21.60
CA GLY A 237 -1.72 8.50 21.62
C GLY A 237 -2.42 9.37 20.58
N TYR A 238 -2.90 8.79 19.48
CA TYR A 238 -3.74 9.46 18.47
C TYR A 238 -5.18 8.96 18.52
N LEU A 239 -5.43 7.82 19.17
CA LEU A 239 -6.71 7.14 19.17
C LEU A 239 -7.78 7.91 19.95
N ASP A 240 -8.91 8.12 19.28
CA ASP A 240 -10.10 8.76 19.84
C ASP A 240 -10.66 7.97 21.04
N PRO A 241 -10.84 8.60 22.22
CA PRO A 241 -11.37 7.93 23.40
C PRO A 241 -12.82 7.45 23.23
N GLU A 242 -13.64 8.13 22.44
CA GLU A 242 -15.03 7.69 22.18
C GLU A 242 -15.02 6.44 21.29
N TYR A 243 -14.19 6.42 20.24
CA TYR A 243 -13.99 5.23 19.43
C TYR A 243 -13.47 4.04 20.26
N LEU A 244 -12.55 4.27 21.19
CA LEU A 244 -12.06 3.23 22.11
C LEU A 244 -13.17 2.61 22.95
N GLN A 245 -14.11 3.43 23.41
CA GLN A 245 -15.18 3.01 24.31
C GLN A 245 -16.35 2.36 23.55
N GLU A 246 -16.85 3.05 22.53
CA GLU A 246 -18.08 2.70 21.83
C GLU A 246 -17.83 1.78 20.61
N ARG A 247 -16.55 1.64 20.20
CA ARG A 247 -16.12 0.88 19.01
C ARG A 247 -16.76 1.39 17.71
N GLN A 248 -17.24 2.63 17.71
CA GLN A 248 -17.81 3.28 16.54
C GLN A 248 -16.77 4.20 15.92
N LEU A 249 -16.31 3.85 14.72
CA LEU A 249 -15.38 4.68 13.96
C LEU A 249 -16.18 5.75 13.21
N THR A 250 -15.81 7.03 13.37
CA THR A 250 -16.48 8.16 12.72
C THR A 250 -15.47 9.14 12.16
N GLU A 251 -15.92 10.11 11.36
CA GLU A 251 -15.08 11.21 10.89
C GLU A 251 -14.52 12.04 12.06
N LYS A 252 -15.18 12.05 13.22
CA LYS A 252 -14.70 12.73 14.43
C LYS A 252 -13.45 12.05 15.00
N SER A 253 -13.30 10.74 14.80
CA SER A 253 -12.11 10.01 15.24
C SER A 253 -10.86 10.46 14.47
N ASP A 254 -10.99 10.77 13.18
CA ASP A 254 -9.90 11.38 12.39
C ASP A 254 -9.60 12.81 12.83
N VAL A 255 -10.62 13.60 13.18
CA VAL A 255 -10.45 14.97 13.69
C VAL A 255 -9.68 14.98 15.01
N TYR A 256 -10.01 14.05 15.92
CA TYR A 256 -9.27 13.88 17.17
C TYR A 256 -7.81 13.52 16.90
N SER A 257 -7.58 12.56 16.00
CA SER A 257 -6.24 12.10 15.63
C SER A 257 -5.39 13.23 15.01
N LEU A 258 -6.00 14.07 14.17
CA LEU A 258 -5.37 15.25 13.59
C LEU A 258 -4.99 16.28 14.67
N MET A 259 -5.86 16.53 15.65
CA MET A 259 -5.56 17.42 16.77
C MET A 259 -4.36 16.92 17.59
N ALA A 260 -4.28 15.61 17.85
CA ALA A 260 -3.14 14.99 18.53
C ALA A 260 -1.83 15.18 17.75
N LEU A 261 -1.89 15.03 16.42
CA LEU A 261 -0.77 15.28 15.51
C LEU A 261 -0.33 16.75 15.53
N ASP A 262 -1.26 17.70 15.52
CA ASP A 262 -0.95 19.12 15.56
C ASP A 262 -0.27 19.50 16.89
N LEU A 263 -0.75 18.94 18.01
CA LEU A 263 -0.14 19.12 19.33
C LEU A 263 1.28 18.51 19.41
N GLU A 264 1.52 17.38 18.75
CA GLU A 264 2.85 16.79 18.62
C GLU A 264 3.79 17.71 17.82
N SER A 265 3.31 18.26 16.69
CA SER A 265 4.11 19.09 15.78
C SER A 265 4.38 20.53 16.26
N GLY A 266 3.57 21.00 17.20
CA GLY A 266 3.73 22.31 17.85
C GLY A 266 4.83 22.36 18.91
N ARG A 267 5.40 21.22 19.30
CA ARG A 267 6.48 21.12 20.30
C ARG A 267 7.88 21.21 19.70
#